data_AF-A0A4S4DED7-F1
#
_entry.id   AF-A0A4S4DED7-F1
#
_cell.length_a   1.000
_cell.length_b   1.000
_cell.length_c   1.000
_cell.angle_alpha   90.00
_cell.angle_beta   90.00
_cell.angle_gamma   90.00
#
_symmetry.space_group_name_H-M   'P 1'
#
loop_
_entity.id
_entity.type
_entity.pdbx_description
1 polymer ?
#
loop_
_entity_poly.entity_id
_entity_poly.type
_entity_poly.pdbx_seq_one_letter_code
_entity_poly.pdbx_strand_id
1 'polypeptide(L)'
;MDEKSENNGVKKKTMSPCDVQALKKCLEENKGDYVKCQSHIEAFKSSCSLKKPPNLPSQSSLLKTGVMEQEVIEADIVLPTHLSFKKVQMYEKYPKGQARGRHWKHLKQIIQAENYENYPSDEPNYVNIESPPSMHPCKRICDITGYEAPYYDPRTNLRYANVDVFKLIRSLPNEYVQRYLTLRNAAVVLK
;
A
#
# COMPACT_ATOMS: atom_id res chain seq x y z
N MET A 1 50.72 47.61 40.71
CA MET A 1 51.66 46.58 40.24
C MET A 1 51.16 45.28 40.82
N ASP A 2 50.73 44.37 39.96
CA ASP A 2 51.01 42.92 40.02
C ASP A 2 49.98 42.19 39.16
N GLU A 3 50.45 41.79 37.99
CA GLU A 3 49.85 40.74 37.15
C GLU A 3 49.84 39.41 37.92
N LYS A 4 48.74 38.67 37.85
CA LYS A 4 48.84 37.22 37.66
C LYS A 4 47.60 36.63 36.98
N SER A 5 47.93 35.81 36.00
CA SER A 5 47.13 35.03 35.07
C SER A 5 46.44 33.80 35.68
N GLU A 6 45.59 33.17 34.85
CA GLU A 6 45.07 31.77 34.87
C GLU A 6 43.75 31.51 35.61
N ASN A 7 42.90 30.55 35.18
CA ASN A 7 42.45 30.10 33.87
C ASN A 7 41.20 29.23 34.12
N ASN A 8 40.23 29.31 33.22
CA ASN A 8 39.24 28.29 32.83
C ASN A 8 38.49 27.41 33.87
N GLY A 9 37.18 27.60 33.88
CA GLY A 9 36.18 26.60 34.28
C GLY A 9 34.89 26.71 33.46
N VAL A 10 34.98 26.93 32.15
CA VAL A 10 33.81 26.92 31.26
C VAL A 10 33.35 25.46 31.13
N LYS A 11 32.24 25.13 31.79
CA LYS A 11 31.49 23.89 31.53
C LYS A 11 31.06 23.90 30.05
N LYS A 12 31.86 23.25 29.19
CA LYS A 12 31.49 22.91 27.82
C LYS A 12 30.23 22.05 27.89
N LYS A 13 29.07 22.66 27.66
CA LYS A 13 27.87 21.92 27.25
C LYS A 13 28.23 21.29 25.91
N THR A 14 28.41 19.97 25.89
CA THR A 14 28.46 19.18 24.67
C THR A 14 27.11 19.31 23.97
N MET A 15 27.02 20.24 23.01
CA MET A 15 25.83 20.40 22.20
C MET A 15 25.74 19.30 21.15
N SER A 16 24.51 18.91 20.79
CA SER A 16 24.23 17.72 20.00
C SER A 16 24.64 17.90 18.53
N PRO A 17 24.99 16.83 17.78
CA PRO A 17 25.54 16.93 16.43
C PRO A 17 24.53 17.38 15.36
N CYS A 18 23.28 17.69 15.74
CA CYS A 18 22.24 18.18 14.85
C CYS A 18 21.48 19.33 15.50
N ASP A 19 22.20 20.39 15.88
CA ASP A 19 21.57 21.60 16.42
C ASP A 19 20.86 22.39 15.31
N VAL A 20 19.66 21.90 14.93
CA VAL A 20 18.72 22.50 13.98
C VAL A 20 18.40 23.96 14.35
N GLN A 21 18.52 24.32 15.64
CA GLN A 21 18.23 25.64 16.16
C GLN A 21 19.16 26.74 15.62
N ALA A 22 20.45 26.46 15.44
CA ALA A 22 21.41 27.46 14.95
C ALA A 22 21.17 27.81 13.47
N LEU A 23 20.89 26.79 12.65
CA LEU A 23 20.57 27.00 11.23
C LEU A 23 19.22 27.71 11.06
N LYS A 24 18.20 27.33 11.86
CA LYS A 24 16.89 27.98 11.83
C LYS A 24 16.98 29.46 12.18
N LYS A 25 17.75 29.81 13.22
CA LYS A 25 17.98 31.19 13.63
C LYS A 25 18.69 32.02 12.54
N CYS A 26 19.72 31.46 11.89
CA CYS A 26 20.42 32.14 10.79
C CYS A 26 19.49 32.44 9.60
N LEU A 27 18.63 31.47 9.24
CA LEU A 27 17.68 31.62 8.14
C LEU A 27 16.57 32.63 8.47
N GLU A 28 16.11 32.69 9.72
CA GLU A 28 15.13 33.70 10.16
C GLU A 28 15.70 35.12 10.13
N GLU A 29 16.94 35.31 10.61
CA GLU A 29 17.61 36.63 10.63
C GLU A 29 17.90 37.17 9.22
N ASN A 30 18.20 36.28 8.28
CA ASN A 30 18.56 36.66 6.91
C ASN A 30 17.42 36.47 5.90
N LYS A 31 16.16 36.36 6.38
CA LYS A 31 14.97 36.18 5.52
C LYS A 31 15.11 35.01 4.51
N GLY A 32 15.86 33.98 4.86
CA GLY A 32 16.11 32.81 4.02
C GLY A 32 17.28 32.92 3.04
N ASP A 33 18.16 33.91 3.14
CA ASP A 33 19.35 34.00 2.28
C ASP A 33 20.36 32.86 2.55
N TYR A 34 20.31 31.80 1.75
CA TYR A 34 21.15 30.60 1.91
C TYR A 34 22.66 30.86 1.78
N VAL A 35 23.08 31.87 1.03
CA VAL A 35 24.49 32.20 0.81
C VAL A 35 25.16 32.69 2.10
N LYS A 36 24.44 33.44 2.93
CA LYS A 36 24.96 33.95 4.21
C LYS A 36 25.00 32.86 5.29
N CYS A 37 24.10 31.88 5.22
CA CYS A 37 24.03 30.76 6.16
C CYS A 37 24.77 29.50 5.68
N GLN A 38 25.60 29.60 4.63
CA GLN A 38 26.25 28.46 3.99
C GLN A 38 27.12 27.64 4.96
N SER A 39 27.85 28.29 5.86
CA SER A 39 28.68 27.62 6.87
C SER A 39 27.86 26.73 7.83
N HIS A 40 26.67 27.20 8.23
CA HIS A 40 25.77 26.46 9.11
C HIS A 40 25.10 25.30 8.36
N ILE A 41 24.78 25.51 7.08
CA ILE A 41 24.23 24.46 6.20
C ILE A 41 25.27 23.35 5.98
N GLU A 42 26.53 23.70 5.72
CA GLU A 42 27.61 22.74 5.52
C GLU A 42 27.94 21.95 6.79
N ALA A 43 28.00 22.63 7.94
CA ALA A 43 28.18 21.97 9.24
C ALA A 43 27.01 21.05 9.61
N PHE A 44 25.77 21.45 9.29
CA PHE A 44 24.59 20.61 9.47
C PHE A 44 24.63 19.39 8.53
N LYS A 45 25.02 19.57 7.26
CA LYS A 45 25.17 18.48 6.30
C LYS A 45 26.30 17.52 6.68
N SER A 46 27.42 17.99 7.18
CA SER A 46 28.54 17.13 7.58
C SER A 46 28.21 16.32 8.83
N SER A 47 27.43 16.89 9.75
CA SER A 47 27.11 16.26 11.04
C SER A 47 25.82 15.42 10.99
N CYS A 48 24.87 15.77 10.13
CA CYS A 48 23.57 15.08 9.96
C CYS A 48 23.43 14.37 8.60
N SER A 49 24.53 14.09 7.89
CA SER A 49 24.48 13.22 6.71
C SER A 49 24.00 11.83 7.13
N LEU A 50 22.71 11.57 6.96
CA LEU A 50 22.19 10.22 6.80
C LEU A 50 23.09 9.53 5.79
N LYS A 51 23.72 8.41 6.18
CA LYS A 51 24.54 7.61 5.28
C LYS A 51 23.74 7.38 4.00
N LYS A 52 24.19 7.99 2.90
CA LYS A 52 23.69 7.70 1.56
C LYS A 52 23.85 6.18 1.35
N PRO A 53 22.82 5.44 0.92
CA PRO A 53 23.04 4.05 0.51
C PRO A 53 24.12 4.07 -0.58
N PRO A 54 25.13 3.19 -0.50
CA PRO A 54 26.27 3.25 -1.39
C PRO A 54 25.78 3.08 -2.84
N ASN A 55 26.05 4.08 -3.67
CA ASN A 55 25.96 3.91 -5.11
C ASN A 55 26.99 2.85 -5.52
N LEU A 56 26.46 1.86 -6.22
CA LEU A 56 27.10 0.83 -7.03
C LEU A 56 28.48 1.26 -7.57
N PRO A 57 29.59 0.60 -7.17
CA PRO A 57 30.76 0.52 -8.02
C PRO A 57 30.48 -0.51 -9.11
N SER A 58 30.49 -0.06 -10.36
CA SER A 58 30.77 -0.95 -11.47
C SER A 58 32.15 -1.58 -11.26
N GLN A 59 32.19 -2.89 -11.51
CA GLN A 59 33.36 -3.75 -11.72
C GLN A 59 33.94 -4.45 -10.48
N SER A 60 33.60 -5.74 -10.43
CA SER A 60 34.52 -6.87 -10.21
C SER A 60 35.48 -6.76 -9.02
N SER A 61 35.14 -7.44 -7.91
CA SER A 61 35.94 -8.55 -7.37
C SER A 61 35.52 -8.93 -5.94
N LEU A 62 35.15 -10.20 -5.80
CA LEU A 62 35.48 -11.12 -4.70
C LEU A 62 35.10 -10.77 -3.22
N LEU A 63 33.94 -11.33 -2.82
CA LEU A 63 33.66 -12.14 -1.61
C LEU A 63 34.25 -11.71 -0.24
N LYS A 64 33.37 -11.42 0.73
CA LYS A 64 33.22 -12.12 2.04
C LYS A 64 32.42 -11.26 3.03
N THR A 65 31.17 -11.64 3.32
CA THR A 65 30.50 -11.41 4.62
C THR A 65 29.16 -12.17 4.65
N GLY A 66 29.20 -13.47 4.96
CA GLY A 66 28.00 -14.30 5.22
C GLY A 66 27.34 -14.03 6.57
N VAL A 67 27.39 -12.80 7.09
CA VAL A 67 26.83 -12.41 8.39
C VAL A 67 25.65 -11.44 8.22
N MET A 68 25.69 -10.59 7.20
CA MET A 68 24.61 -9.63 6.91
C MET A 68 23.39 -10.28 6.25
N GLU A 69 23.53 -11.46 5.65
CA GLU A 69 22.40 -12.12 4.97
C GLU A 69 21.46 -12.80 5.97
N GLN A 70 21.95 -13.37 7.06
CA GLN A 70 21.11 -14.07 8.05
C GLN A 70 20.16 -13.12 8.80
N GLU A 71 20.68 -11.99 9.30
CA GLU A 71 19.91 -11.04 10.12
C GLU A 71 18.80 -10.33 9.31
N VAL A 72 19.02 -10.15 8.01
CA VAL A 72 18.06 -9.50 7.11
C VAL A 72 16.94 -10.46 6.67
N ILE A 73 17.22 -11.76 6.62
CA ILE A 73 16.23 -12.81 6.33
C ILE A 73 15.31 -13.03 7.54
N GLU A 74 15.84 -12.95 8.77
CA GLU A 74 15.08 -13.18 10.00
C GLU A 74 14.09 -12.05 10.34
N ALA A 75 14.28 -10.86 9.77
CA ALA A 75 13.45 -9.69 10.00
C ALA A 75 12.20 -9.59 9.09
N ASP A 76 11.98 -10.52 8.16
CA ASP A 76 10.85 -10.51 7.18
C ASP A 76 10.71 -9.20 6.36
N ILE A 77 11.76 -8.37 6.30
CA ILE A 77 11.74 -7.07 5.59
C ILE A 77 12.05 -7.26 4.09
N VAL A 78 12.60 -8.42 3.71
CA VAL A 78 12.93 -8.76 2.33
C VAL A 78 12.09 -9.96 1.91
N LEU A 79 11.26 -9.77 0.89
CA LEU A 79 10.52 -10.86 0.27
C LEU A 79 11.49 -11.99 -0.09
N PRO A 80 11.23 -13.25 0.35
CA PRO A 80 12.06 -14.38 -0.01
C PRO A 80 12.24 -14.45 -1.52
N THR A 81 13.50 -14.54 -1.98
CA THR A 81 13.84 -14.70 -3.40
C THR A 81 13.26 -15.98 -4.00
N HIS A 82 12.88 -16.92 -3.13
CA HIS A 82 12.27 -18.18 -3.46
C HIS A 82 11.06 -18.42 -2.54
N LEU A 83 9.87 -18.44 -3.13
CA LEU A 83 8.61 -18.71 -2.42
C LEU A 83 8.29 -20.20 -2.51
N SER A 84 8.08 -20.85 -1.37
CA SER A 84 7.86 -22.31 -1.26
C SER A 84 6.68 -22.84 -2.07
N PHE A 85 5.64 -22.02 -2.28
CA PHE A 85 4.49 -22.36 -3.13
C PHE A 85 4.79 -22.20 -4.64
N LYS A 86 5.86 -21.48 -4.99
CA LYS A 86 6.29 -21.26 -6.36
C LYS A 86 7.37 -22.30 -6.68
N LYS A 87 6.98 -23.46 -7.20
CA LYS A 87 7.93 -24.44 -7.75
C LYS A 87 8.96 -23.68 -8.59
N VAL A 88 10.25 -23.89 -8.30
CA VAL A 88 11.39 -23.45 -9.10
C VAL A 88 11.29 -24.05 -10.50
N GLN A 89 10.41 -23.52 -11.32
CA GLN A 89 10.30 -23.90 -12.72
C GLN A 89 10.96 -22.86 -13.61
N MET A 90 11.45 -21.76 -13.04
CA MET A 90 11.87 -20.61 -13.84
C MET A 90 13.37 -20.48 -14.09
N TYR A 91 14.25 -21.00 -13.23
CA TYR A 91 15.71 -20.82 -13.46
C TYR A 91 16.40 -22.01 -14.13
N GLU A 92 15.89 -23.23 -14.00
CA GLU A 92 16.66 -24.44 -14.36
C GLU A 92 16.08 -25.24 -15.53
N LYS A 93 14.77 -25.11 -15.82
CA LYS A 93 14.11 -25.86 -16.90
C LYS A 93 14.08 -25.17 -18.26
N TYR A 94 14.71 -24.00 -18.40
CA TYR A 94 14.75 -23.31 -19.69
C TYR A 94 16.15 -23.43 -20.31
N PRO A 95 16.35 -24.30 -21.32
CA PRO A 95 17.55 -24.20 -22.14
C PRO A 95 17.57 -22.79 -22.74
N LYS A 96 18.63 -22.02 -22.45
CA LYS A 96 18.89 -20.71 -23.04
C LYS A 96 19.10 -20.90 -24.54
N GLY A 97 18.02 -20.96 -25.31
CA GLY A 97 18.12 -21.28 -26.72
C GLY A 97 16.80 -21.64 -27.38
N GLN A 98 15.78 -20.79 -27.27
CA GLN A 98 14.77 -20.59 -28.31
C GLN A 98 13.87 -19.41 -27.92
N ALA A 99 14.10 -18.26 -28.55
CA ALA A 99 13.16 -17.13 -28.54
C ALA A 99 11.96 -17.43 -29.46
N ARG A 100 11.33 -18.60 -29.33
CA ARG A 100 10.01 -18.84 -29.93
C ARG A 100 9.08 -17.92 -29.14
N GLY A 101 8.54 -16.90 -29.80
CA GLY A 101 7.78 -15.81 -29.18
C GLY A 101 6.89 -16.33 -28.05
N ARG A 102 7.13 -15.83 -26.83
CA ARG A 102 6.34 -16.17 -25.65
C ARG A 102 4.89 -15.79 -25.95
N HIS A 103 4.08 -16.77 -26.32
CA HIS A 103 2.66 -16.57 -26.45
C HIS A 103 2.05 -16.69 -25.06
N TRP A 104 1.53 -15.57 -24.54
CA TRP A 104 0.78 -15.55 -23.30
C TRP A 104 -0.51 -16.34 -23.53
N LYS A 105 -0.64 -17.48 -22.83
CA LYS A 105 -1.88 -18.25 -22.86
C LYS A 105 -3.01 -17.40 -22.31
N HIS A 106 -4.15 -17.41 -22.98
CA HIS A 106 -5.35 -16.77 -22.45
C HIS A 106 -5.86 -17.53 -21.23
N LEU A 107 -6.56 -16.85 -20.32
CA LEU A 107 -7.07 -17.45 -19.09
C LEU A 107 -7.86 -18.74 -19.34
N LYS A 108 -8.71 -18.77 -20.37
CA LYS A 108 -9.46 -19.96 -20.77
C LYS A 108 -8.56 -21.16 -21.09
N GLN A 109 -7.42 -20.93 -21.74
CA GLN A 109 -6.46 -21.98 -22.10
C GLN A 109 -5.69 -22.47 -20.86
N ILE A 110 -5.43 -21.58 -19.89
CA ILE A 110 -4.78 -21.93 -18.62
C ILE A 110 -5.72 -22.82 -17.80
N ILE A 111 -6.97 -22.39 -17.59
CA ILE A 111 -8.01 -23.14 -16.86
C ILE A 111 -8.19 -24.55 -17.45
N GLN A 112 -8.20 -24.68 -18.78
CA GLN A 112 -8.32 -25.99 -19.44
C GLN A 112 -7.09 -26.88 -19.28
N ALA A 113 -5.89 -26.29 -19.21
CA ALA A 113 -4.64 -27.03 -19.10
C ALA A 113 -4.32 -27.50 -17.67
N GLU A 114 -4.89 -26.85 -16.65
CA GLU A 114 -4.62 -27.14 -15.23
C GLU A 114 -5.28 -28.42 -14.72
N ASN A 115 -6.18 -29.06 -15.48
CA ASN A 115 -6.78 -30.38 -15.17
C ASN A 115 -7.18 -30.56 -13.68
N TYR A 116 -8.02 -29.64 -13.19
CA TYR A 116 -8.41 -29.49 -11.79
C TYR A 116 -8.97 -30.76 -11.12
N GLU A 117 -9.47 -31.72 -11.89
CA GLU A 117 -9.96 -33.02 -11.39
C GLU A 117 -8.87 -33.84 -10.66
N ASN A 118 -7.58 -33.57 -10.92
CA ASN A 118 -6.47 -34.25 -10.25
C ASN A 118 -6.02 -33.58 -8.96
N TYR A 119 -6.57 -32.41 -8.63
CA TYR A 119 -6.21 -31.67 -7.42
C TYR A 119 -7.16 -32.04 -6.28
N PRO A 120 -6.65 -32.16 -5.04
CA PRO A 120 -7.51 -32.34 -3.88
C PRO A 120 -8.44 -31.14 -3.73
N SER A 121 -9.69 -31.38 -3.33
CA SER A 121 -10.73 -30.33 -3.22
C SER A 121 -10.40 -29.23 -2.20
N ASP A 122 -9.48 -29.50 -1.28
CA ASP A 122 -9.03 -28.56 -0.24
C ASP A 122 -8.05 -27.50 -0.76
N GLU A 123 -7.45 -27.72 -1.94
CA GLU A 123 -6.47 -26.80 -2.51
C GLU A 123 -7.15 -25.67 -3.32
N PRO A 124 -6.76 -24.39 -3.08
CA PRO A 124 -7.33 -23.27 -3.82
C PRO A 124 -6.83 -23.26 -5.27
N ASN A 125 -7.76 -23.47 -6.19
CA ASN A 125 -7.66 -23.43 -7.64
C ASN A 125 -8.21 -22.10 -8.19
N TYR A 126 -7.84 -21.75 -9.42
CA TYR A 126 -8.30 -20.50 -10.04
C TYR A 126 -9.84 -20.35 -10.11
N VAL A 127 -10.57 -21.46 -10.12
CA VAL A 127 -12.05 -21.47 -10.18
C VAL A 127 -12.71 -21.36 -8.79
N ASN A 128 -12.02 -21.76 -7.72
CA ASN A 128 -12.59 -21.86 -6.38
C ASN A 128 -12.04 -20.78 -5.41
N ILE A 129 -11.21 -19.85 -5.88
CA ILE A 129 -10.69 -18.72 -5.09
C ILE A 129 -11.77 -17.70 -4.68
N GLU A 130 -13.01 -17.85 -5.16
CA GLU A 130 -14.09 -16.96 -4.79
C GLU A 130 -14.36 -17.04 -3.28
N SER A 131 -14.47 -15.87 -2.65
CA SER A 131 -14.76 -15.77 -1.23
C SER A 131 -16.13 -16.37 -0.90
N PRO A 132 -16.30 -17.03 0.26
CA PRO A 132 -17.60 -17.49 0.70
C PRO A 132 -18.57 -16.30 0.87
N PRO A 133 -19.89 -16.54 0.80
CA PRO A 133 -20.87 -15.49 0.99
C PRO A 133 -20.77 -14.89 2.40
N SER A 134 -21.14 -13.60 2.53
CA SER A 134 -21.15 -12.93 3.82
C SER A 134 -22.08 -13.62 4.82
N MET A 135 -21.56 -13.95 6.00
CA MET A 135 -22.36 -14.41 7.15
C MET A 135 -23.05 -13.25 7.89
N HIS A 136 -22.59 -12.01 7.71
CA HIS A 136 -23.14 -10.87 8.43
C HIS A 136 -24.44 -10.38 7.78
N PRO A 137 -25.47 -10.03 8.57
CA PRO A 137 -26.72 -9.52 8.04
C PRO A 137 -26.47 -8.21 7.29
N CYS A 138 -27.09 -8.07 6.12
CA CYS A 138 -26.94 -6.87 5.30
C CYS A 138 -27.67 -5.68 5.95
N LYS A 139 -27.02 -4.50 5.94
CA LYS A 139 -27.67 -3.26 6.38
C LYS A 139 -28.76 -2.86 5.40
N ARG A 140 -29.90 -2.43 5.92
CA ARG A 140 -31.01 -1.92 5.11
C ARG A 140 -30.85 -0.42 4.93
N ILE A 141 -30.51 -0.03 3.70
CA ILE A 141 -30.31 1.36 3.30
C ILE A 141 -31.46 1.79 2.39
N CYS A 142 -31.83 3.07 2.48
CA CYS A 142 -32.83 3.72 1.64
C CYS A 142 -32.31 3.82 0.20
N ASP A 143 -33.12 3.39 -0.76
CA ASP A 143 -32.70 3.31 -2.17
C ASP A 143 -32.57 4.71 -2.83
N ILE A 144 -33.12 5.77 -2.21
CA ILE A 144 -33.09 7.15 -2.73
C ILE A 144 -32.05 8.00 -1.98
N THR A 145 -32.07 7.98 -0.64
CA THR A 145 -31.29 8.92 0.18
C THR A 145 -30.01 8.34 0.77
N GLY A 146 -29.85 7.01 0.81
CA GLY A 146 -28.68 6.37 1.41
C GLY A 146 -28.65 6.31 2.94
N TYR A 147 -29.69 6.78 3.63
CA TYR A 147 -29.82 6.61 5.09
C TYR A 147 -30.33 5.21 5.48
N GLU A 148 -30.17 4.81 6.74
CA GLU A 148 -30.75 3.56 7.23
C GLU A 148 -32.28 3.55 7.07
N ALA A 149 -32.79 2.51 6.42
CA ALA A 149 -34.21 2.37 6.09
C ALA A 149 -34.80 1.19 6.86
N PRO A 150 -35.50 1.44 7.98
CA PRO A 150 -36.17 0.39 8.74
C PRO A 150 -37.39 -0.19 8.01
N TYR A 151 -37.99 0.57 7.08
CA TYR A 151 -39.24 0.23 6.40
C TYR A 151 -39.05 0.05 4.89
N TYR A 152 -39.98 -0.68 4.28
CA TYR A 152 -40.06 -0.85 2.83
C TYR A 152 -41.51 -0.81 2.37
N ASP A 153 -41.69 -0.45 1.11
CA ASP A 153 -42.99 -0.38 0.49
C ASP A 153 -43.37 -1.71 -0.21
N PRO A 154 -44.47 -2.39 0.16
CA PRO A 154 -44.87 -3.66 -0.48
C PRO A 154 -45.25 -3.54 -1.97
N ARG A 155 -45.61 -2.35 -2.47
CA ARG A 155 -45.99 -2.18 -3.89
C ARG A 155 -44.77 -2.07 -4.80
N THR A 156 -43.74 -1.35 -4.34
CA THR A 156 -42.56 -1.01 -5.15
C THR A 156 -41.29 -1.74 -4.71
N ASN A 157 -41.30 -2.36 -3.53
CA ASN A 157 -40.15 -2.99 -2.87
C ASN A 157 -38.97 -2.04 -2.61
N LEU A 158 -39.22 -0.72 -2.64
CA LEU A 158 -38.26 0.31 -2.28
C LEU A 158 -38.21 0.51 -0.76
N ARG A 159 -37.00 0.67 -0.24
CA ARG A 159 -36.70 0.92 1.17
C ARG A 159 -36.68 2.42 1.44
N TYR A 160 -37.27 2.86 2.54
CA TYR A 160 -37.33 4.28 2.90
C TYR A 160 -37.09 4.52 4.40
N ALA A 161 -36.54 5.70 4.70
CA ALA A 161 -36.28 6.14 6.08
C ALA A 161 -37.35 7.13 6.57
N ASN A 162 -37.69 8.12 5.74
CA ASN A 162 -38.56 9.25 6.12
C ASN A 162 -39.91 9.19 5.41
N VAL A 163 -40.91 9.86 5.98
CA VAL A 163 -42.26 9.98 5.42
C VAL A 163 -42.27 10.72 4.08
N ASP A 164 -41.41 11.73 3.90
CA ASP A 164 -41.34 12.50 2.66
C ASP A 164 -40.83 11.65 1.49
N VAL A 165 -39.87 10.77 1.77
CA VAL A 165 -39.36 9.79 0.78
C VAL A 165 -40.46 8.80 0.40
N PHE A 166 -41.28 8.38 1.36
CA PHE A 166 -42.42 7.50 1.06
C PHE A 166 -43.44 8.16 0.11
N LYS A 167 -43.75 9.44 0.32
CA LYS A 167 -44.62 10.21 -0.61
C LYS A 167 -44.00 10.30 -2.00
N LEU A 168 -42.69 10.55 -2.08
CA LEU A 168 -41.96 10.57 -3.35
C LEU A 168 -42.05 9.21 -4.06
N ILE A 169 -41.77 8.10 -3.36
CA ILE A 169 -41.88 6.72 -3.88
C ILE A 169 -43.27 6.45 -4.45
N ARG A 170 -44.32 6.93 -3.80
CA ARG A 170 -45.71 6.76 -4.25
C ARG A 170 -46.03 7.50 -5.55
N SER A 171 -45.36 8.62 -5.80
CA SER A 171 -45.49 9.43 -7.02
C SER A 171 -44.57 8.99 -8.17
N LEU A 172 -43.57 8.14 -7.91
CA LEU A 172 -42.60 7.73 -8.91
C LEU A 172 -43.20 6.74 -9.93
N PRO A 173 -42.92 6.92 -11.25
CA PRO A 173 -43.29 5.94 -12.27
C PRO A 173 -42.55 4.60 -12.07
N ASN A 174 -43.18 3.51 -12.51
CA ASN A 174 -42.62 2.15 -12.39
C ASN A 174 -41.24 2.00 -13.06
N GLU A 175 -40.95 2.75 -14.11
CA GLU A 175 -39.65 2.74 -14.78
C GLU A 175 -38.51 3.21 -13.85
N TYR A 176 -38.76 4.27 -13.07
CA TYR A 176 -37.79 4.75 -12.08
C TYR A 176 -37.65 3.75 -10.93
N VAL A 177 -38.76 3.15 -10.48
CA VAL A 177 -38.75 2.11 -9.46
C VAL A 177 -37.85 0.94 -9.89
N GLN A 178 -38.00 0.45 -11.12
CA GLN A 178 -37.14 -0.61 -11.65
C GLN A 178 -35.67 -0.17 -11.73
N ARG A 179 -35.37 1.06 -12.18
CA ARG A 179 -34.00 1.58 -12.16
C ARG A 179 -33.38 1.56 -10.75
N TYR A 180 -34.11 2.01 -9.74
CA TYR A 180 -33.64 1.98 -8.35
C TYR A 180 -33.45 0.54 -7.84
N LEU A 181 -34.36 -0.37 -8.17
CA LEU A 181 -34.22 -1.79 -7.81
C LEU A 181 -33.01 -2.45 -8.50
N THR A 182 -32.72 -2.08 -9.75
CA THR A 182 -31.56 -2.59 -10.50
C THR A 182 -30.24 -2.22 -9.82
N LEU A 183 -30.13 -1.02 -9.25
CA LEU A 183 -28.92 -0.61 -8.51
C LEU A 183 -28.63 -1.53 -7.30
N ARG A 184 -29.69 -2.08 -6.68
CA ARG A 184 -29.60 -3.06 -5.58
C ARG A 184 -29.54 -4.52 -6.08
N ASN A 185 -29.51 -4.76 -7.39
CA ASN A 185 -29.67 -6.08 -8.00
C ASN A 185 -30.97 -6.80 -7.56
N ALA A 186 -32.05 -6.05 -7.35
CA ALA A 186 -33.36 -6.55 -6.92
C ALA A 186 -34.47 -6.36 -7.98
N ALA A 187 -34.12 -5.91 -9.18
CA ALA A 187 -35.08 -5.73 -10.27
C ALA A 187 -35.55 -7.09 -10.81
N VAL A 188 -36.87 -7.21 -11.00
CA VAL A 188 -37.48 -8.41 -11.58
C VAL A 188 -37.48 -8.26 -13.08
N VAL A 189 -36.50 -8.89 -13.75
CA VAL A 189 -36.48 -9.01 -15.21
C VAL A 189 -37.21 -10.29 -15.59
N LEU A 190 -38.42 -10.16 -16.12
CA LEU A 190 -39.14 -11.28 -16.74
C LEU A 190 -38.42 -11.63 -18.05
N LYS A 191 -37.94 -12.88 -18.15
CA LYS A 191 -37.34 -13.45 -19.37
C LYS A 191 -38.33 -14.38 -20.04
#